data_AF-A0A8H6WTW2-F1
#
_entry.id   AF-A0A8H6WTW2-F1
#
_cell.length_a   1.000
_cell.length_b   1.000
_cell.length_c   1.000
_cell.angle_alpha   90.00
_cell.angle_beta   90.00
_cell.angle_gamma   90.00
#
_symmetry.space_group_name_H-M   'P 1'
#
loop_
_entity.id
_entity.type
_entity.pdbx_description
1 polymer ?
#
loop_
_entity_poly.entity_id
_entity_poly.type
_entity_poly.pdbx_seq_one_letter_code
_entity_poly.pdbx_strand_id
1 'polypeptide(L)'
;MLDLSLFQRMSSLATEQRASTSYHRFGAPTVMDISLVPVNLANVALESCLYGVYLVLAITSICLIVGRHTSPMRHRGTLIHRFPILFGAIGLLITISAHWILTVDRAFLAFIHFADTSGTLAFYGDLSEITEVVKTGFVVATLIIGDALIIYRLWVVWGFNKYVIIFPIASLTGSAVSAAGITYQFTLYKPGQNVFLSETGRWITSDAIFTLCINVYCTAFISWRLWNQGRAIQPYGGPSLRSVLAIIVESAALYTTWAITYLAVYRSQSNLQFIVIDCLSPITGISIMLIHVRVGLAQMKGEFSATTASAPMPSFAVNISRDVHSNADADYPMDKLEEEGAKVTV
;
A
#
# COMPACT_ATOMS: atom_id res chain seq x y z
N MET A 1 -40.12 -50.55 -44.71
CA MET A 1 -38.69 -50.13 -44.61
C MET A 1 -38.49 -48.63 -44.38
N LEU A 2 -39.53 -47.78 -44.48
CA LEU A 2 -39.44 -46.32 -44.29
C LEU A 2 -39.72 -45.83 -42.85
N ASP A 3 -40.30 -46.65 -41.97
CA ASP A 3 -40.62 -46.24 -40.58
C ASP A 3 -39.41 -46.26 -39.64
N LEU A 4 -38.48 -47.20 -39.82
CA LEU A 4 -37.36 -47.36 -38.88
C LEU A 4 -36.37 -46.19 -38.96
N SER A 5 -36.13 -45.67 -40.18
CA SER A 5 -35.21 -44.55 -40.39
C SER A 5 -35.76 -43.22 -39.86
N LEU A 6 -37.07 -43.00 -39.96
CA LEU A 6 -37.75 -41.84 -39.39
C LEU A 6 -37.73 -41.87 -37.86
N PHE A 7 -38.00 -43.04 -37.26
CA PHE A 7 -37.96 -43.21 -35.81
C PHE A 7 -36.55 -42.98 -35.25
N GLN A 8 -35.53 -43.49 -35.95
CA GLN A 8 -34.13 -43.32 -35.55
C GLN A 8 -33.67 -41.86 -35.65
N ARG A 9 -34.14 -41.13 -36.68
CA ARG A 9 -33.87 -39.70 -36.88
C ARG A 9 -34.58 -38.82 -35.84
N MET A 10 -35.81 -39.15 -35.46
CA MET A 10 -36.50 -38.45 -34.37
C MET A 10 -35.87 -38.74 -33.00
N SER A 11 -35.39 -39.95 -32.76
CA SER A 11 -34.66 -40.25 -31.51
C SER A 11 -33.35 -39.48 -31.43
N SER A 12 -32.62 -39.36 -32.55
CA SER A 12 -31.40 -38.56 -32.66
C SER A 12 -31.65 -37.08 -32.38
N LEU A 13 -32.68 -36.50 -33.00
CA LEU A 13 -33.07 -35.11 -32.78
C LEU A 13 -33.55 -34.87 -31.34
N ALA A 14 -34.31 -35.81 -30.76
CA ALA A 14 -34.73 -35.72 -29.36
C ALA A 14 -33.55 -35.80 -28.39
N THR A 15 -32.51 -36.58 -28.71
CA THR A 15 -31.30 -36.71 -27.88
C THR A 15 -30.41 -35.47 -27.99
N GLU A 16 -30.29 -34.91 -29.19
CA GLU A 16 -29.55 -33.67 -29.46
C GLU A 16 -30.23 -32.44 -28.82
N GLN A 17 -31.56 -32.40 -28.85
CA GLN A 17 -32.34 -31.36 -28.19
C GLN A 17 -32.30 -31.51 -26.66
N ARG A 18 -32.28 -32.74 -26.12
CA ARG A 18 -32.06 -32.98 -24.68
C ARG A 18 -30.64 -32.64 -24.24
N ALA A 19 -29.64 -32.85 -25.09
CA ALA A 19 -28.27 -32.41 -24.85
C ALA A 19 -28.18 -30.87 -24.84
N SER A 20 -28.75 -30.19 -25.85
CA SER A 20 -28.85 -28.72 -25.91
C SER A 20 -29.57 -28.12 -24.69
N THR A 21 -30.66 -28.75 -24.25
CA THR A 21 -31.42 -28.29 -23.07
C THR A 21 -30.68 -28.58 -21.75
N SER A 22 -29.87 -29.64 -21.68
CA SER A 22 -29.00 -29.93 -20.52
C SER A 22 -27.78 -29.00 -20.46
N TYR A 23 -27.21 -28.57 -21.59
CA TYR A 23 -26.17 -27.53 -21.60
C TYR A 23 -26.71 -26.19 -21.09
N HIS A 24 -27.97 -25.86 -21.39
CA HIS A 24 -28.65 -24.69 -20.81
C HIS A 24 -28.99 -24.85 -19.31
N ARG A 25 -29.10 -26.08 -18.79
CA ARG A 25 -29.42 -26.35 -17.37
C ARG A 25 -28.22 -26.55 -16.45
N PHE A 26 -27.03 -26.75 -17.00
CA PHE A 26 -25.78 -26.88 -16.24
C PHE A 26 -24.89 -25.62 -16.29
N GLY A 27 -25.47 -24.48 -16.66
CA GLY A 27 -24.98 -23.20 -16.18
C GLY A 27 -25.17 -23.15 -14.67
N ALA A 28 -24.10 -23.47 -13.92
CA ALA A 28 -23.92 -22.98 -12.55
C ALA A 28 -24.38 -21.52 -12.51
N PRO A 29 -25.08 -21.06 -11.45
CA PRO A 29 -25.74 -19.76 -11.44
C PRO A 29 -24.75 -18.71 -11.94
N THR A 30 -24.95 -18.28 -13.20
CA THR A 30 -24.12 -17.26 -13.80
C THR A 30 -24.33 -16.07 -12.89
N VAL A 31 -23.26 -15.68 -12.21
CA VAL A 31 -23.18 -14.45 -11.44
C VAL A 31 -23.89 -13.42 -12.30
N MET A 32 -25.05 -12.93 -11.84
CA MET A 32 -25.95 -12.03 -12.58
C MET A 32 -25.17 -11.28 -13.65
N ASP A 33 -25.50 -11.44 -14.93
CA ASP A 33 -24.94 -10.61 -15.99
C ASP A 33 -25.46 -9.19 -15.78
N ILE A 34 -24.87 -8.48 -14.81
CA ILE A 34 -25.25 -7.13 -14.46
C ILE A 34 -24.87 -6.27 -15.65
N SER A 35 -25.86 -5.59 -16.20
CA SER A 35 -25.67 -4.67 -17.32
C SER A 35 -24.59 -3.64 -16.97
N LEU A 36 -23.81 -3.26 -17.99
CA LEU A 36 -22.66 -2.37 -17.86
C LEU A 36 -23.07 -0.96 -17.36
N VAL A 37 -24.28 -0.51 -17.68
CA VAL A 37 -24.75 0.84 -17.32
C VAL A 37 -25.01 1.00 -15.81
N PRO A 38 -25.82 0.14 -15.15
CA PRO A 38 -25.96 0.16 -13.69
C PRO A 38 -24.63 0.03 -12.93
N VAL A 39 -23.72 -0.81 -13.42
CA VAL A 39 -22.39 -1.02 -12.82
C VAL A 39 -21.57 0.27 -12.84
N ASN A 40 -21.51 0.95 -13.98
CA ASN A 40 -20.76 2.20 -14.10
C ASN A 40 -21.39 3.33 -13.27
N LEU A 41 -22.71 3.38 -13.15
CA LEU A 41 -23.36 4.37 -12.29
C LEU A 41 -23.09 4.11 -10.80
N ALA A 42 -23.15 2.85 -10.37
CA ALA A 42 -22.79 2.44 -9.02
C ALA A 42 -21.30 2.70 -8.74
N ASN A 43 -20.44 2.49 -9.73
CA ASN A 43 -19.01 2.79 -9.64
C ASN A 43 -18.76 4.25 -9.29
N VAL A 44 -19.37 5.19 -10.02
CA VAL A 44 -19.22 6.63 -9.77
C VAL A 44 -19.56 6.99 -8.32
N ALA A 45 -20.64 6.43 -7.78
CA ALA A 45 -21.08 6.69 -6.41
C ALA A 45 -20.10 6.12 -5.36
N LEU A 46 -19.69 4.87 -5.53
CA LEU A 46 -18.76 4.19 -4.62
C LEU A 46 -17.36 4.81 -4.66
N GLU A 47 -16.85 5.05 -5.86
CA GLU A 47 -15.54 5.67 -6.07
C GLU A 47 -15.52 7.08 -5.49
N SER A 48 -16.57 7.88 -5.69
CA SER A 48 -16.67 9.24 -5.10
C SER A 48 -16.67 9.22 -3.58
N CYS A 49 -17.34 8.24 -2.96
CA CYS A 49 -17.33 8.07 -1.51
C CYS A 49 -15.92 7.76 -0.99
N LEU A 50 -15.25 6.78 -1.62
CA LEU A 50 -13.88 6.40 -1.26
C LEU A 50 -12.87 7.53 -1.51
N TYR A 51 -13.03 8.27 -2.60
CA TYR A 51 -12.22 9.44 -2.91
C TYR A 51 -12.35 10.53 -1.84
N GLY A 52 -13.57 10.79 -1.35
CA GLY A 52 -13.78 11.72 -0.24
C GLY A 52 -13.03 11.31 1.03
N VAL A 53 -13.08 10.03 1.41
CA VAL A 53 -12.32 9.48 2.55
C VAL A 53 -10.82 9.62 2.32
N TYR A 54 -10.35 9.28 1.12
CA TYR A 54 -8.96 9.42 0.72
C TYR A 54 -8.48 10.88 0.83
N LEU A 55 -9.26 11.84 0.35
CA LEU A 55 -8.91 13.26 0.35
C LEU A 55 -8.66 13.79 1.78
N VAL A 56 -9.56 13.45 2.72
CA VAL A 56 -9.41 13.83 4.14
C VAL A 56 -8.12 13.24 4.73
N LEU A 57 -7.83 11.97 4.43
CA LEU A 57 -6.60 11.32 4.90
C LEU A 57 -5.35 11.91 4.25
N ALA A 58 -5.39 12.23 2.96
CA ALA A 58 -4.28 12.83 2.22
C ALA A 58 -3.95 14.22 2.76
N ILE A 59 -4.96 15.08 2.95
CA ILE A 59 -4.79 16.41 3.55
C ILE A 59 -4.22 16.29 4.96
N THR A 60 -4.80 15.42 5.80
CA THR A 60 -4.30 15.20 7.18
C THR A 60 -2.85 14.74 7.17
N SER A 61 -2.50 13.78 6.30
CA SER A 61 -1.14 13.26 6.14
C SER A 61 -0.15 14.37 5.74
N ILE A 62 -0.50 15.17 4.72
CA ILE A 62 0.34 16.27 4.23
C ILE A 62 0.50 17.35 5.32
N CYS A 63 -0.58 17.75 5.99
CA CYS A 63 -0.52 18.71 7.10
C CYS A 63 0.38 18.23 8.23
N LEU A 64 0.32 16.94 8.59
CA LEU A 64 1.21 16.35 9.61
C LEU A 64 2.67 16.31 9.14
N ILE A 65 2.93 16.10 7.85
CA ILE A 65 4.30 16.10 7.31
C ILE A 65 4.88 17.53 7.27
N VAL A 66 4.08 18.51 6.83
CA VAL A 66 4.48 19.92 6.64
C VAL A 66 4.50 20.70 7.96
N GLY A 67 3.48 20.57 8.81
CA GLY A 67 3.38 21.28 10.10
C GLY A 67 4.53 20.97 11.07
N ARG A 68 5.24 19.87 10.85
CA ARG A 68 6.47 19.51 11.58
C ARG A 68 7.71 20.30 11.17
N HIS A 69 7.63 21.15 10.14
CA HIS A 69 8.72 22.03 9.71
C HIS A 69 8.92 23.22 10.66
N THR A 70 7.90 23.58 11.45
CA THR A 70 7.90 24.82 12.24
C THR A 70 8.34 24.63 13.69
N SER A 71 8.60 23.40 14.17
CA SER A 71 9.15 23.16 15.52
C SER A 71 10.68 23.19 15.51
N PRO A 72 11.34 24.13 16.21
CA PRO A 72 12.77 24.42 16.05
C PRO A 72 13.75 23.45 16.73
N MET A 73 13.32 22.29 17.24
CA MET A 73 14.20 21.35 17.98
C MET A 73 13.93 19.90 17.61
N ARG A 74 14.62 19.36 16.58
CA ARG A 74 15.18 17.98 16.56
C ARG A 74 15.87 17.62 15.24
N HIS A 75 17.09 17.08 15.37
CA HIS A 75 17.94 16.36 14.41
C HIS A 75 17.71 16.52 12.88
N ARG A 76 18.69 17.21 12.28
CA ARG A 76 18.97 17.42 10.84
C ARG A 76 18.89 16.15 9.96
N GLY A 77 19.07 14.96 10.54
CA GLY A 77 19.00 13.68 9.82
C GLY A 77 17.59 13.22 9.42
N THR A 78 16.53 13.72 10.07
CA THR A 78 15.14 13.29 9.76
C THR A 78 14.47 14.08 8.63
N LEU A 79 15.09 15.15 8.12
CA LEU A 79 14.51 15.97 7.04
C LEU A 79 14.61 15.27 5.68
N ILE A 80 15.76 14.67 5.38
CA ILE A 80 16.08 14.11 4.05
C ILE A 80 15.13 12.94 3.70
N HIS A 81 14.73 12.14 4.69
CA HIS A 81 13.86 10.99 4.47
C HIS A 81 12.36 11.33 4.28
N ARG A 82 11.96 12.58 4.56
CA ARG A 82 10.57 13.04 4.46
C ARG A 82 10.19 13.51 3.05
N PHE A 83 11.16 14.03 2.30
CA PHE A 83 10.90 14.53 0.95
C PHE A 83 10.32 13.45 0.01
N PRO A 84 10.88 12.23 -0.07
CA PRO A 84 10.34 11.19 -0.98
C PRO A 84 8.92 10.77 -0.61
N ILE A 85 8.60 10.72 0.69
CA ILE A 85 7.26 10.38 1.18
C ILE A 85 6.25 11.48 0.83
N LEU A 86 6.64 12.74 0.98
CA LEU A 86 5.79 13.88 0.61
C LEU A 86 5.54 13.92 -0.91
N PHE A 87 6.58 13.74 -1.72
CA PHE A 87 6.45 13.68 -3.18
C PHE A 87 5.54 12.53 -3.61
N GLY A 88 5.70 11.34 -3.04
CA GLY A 88 4.81 10.23 -3.34
C GLY A 88 3.37 10.46 -2.86
N ALA A 89 3.16 11.12 -1.71
CA ALA A 89 1.82 11.47 -1.25
C ALA A 89 1.13 12.48 -2.17
N ILE A 90 1.86 13.49 -2.65
CA ILE A 90 1.38 14.45 -3.66
C ILE A 90 1.12 13.74 -4.99
N GLY A 91 2.00 12.84 -5.42
CA GLY A 91 1.81 12.04 -6.64
C GLY A 91 0.57 11.16 -6.59
N LEU A 92 0.32 10.49 -5.45
CA LEU A 92 -0.92 9.76 -5.22
C LEU A 92 -2.14 10.68 -5.25
N LEU A 93 -2.06 11.87 -4.65
CA LEU A 93 -3.16 12.83 -4.67
C LEU A 93 -3.50 13.22 -6.11
N ILE A 94 -2.50 13.60 -6.90
CA ILE A 94 -2.69 13.99 -8.30
C ILE A 94 -3.29 12.85 -9.12
N THR A 95 -2.71 11.64 -9.03
CA THR A 95 -3.14 10.50 -9.85
C THR A 95 -4.54 10.01 -9.47
N ILE A 96 -4.85 9.90 -8.18
CA ILE A 96 -6.19 9.48 -7.71
C ILE A 96 -7.24 10.56 -8.03
N SER A 97 -6.92 11.84 -7.85
CA SER A 97 -7.83 12.93 -8.23
C SER A 97 -8.09 12.95 -9.73
N ALA A 98 -7.06 12.78 -10.56
CA ALA A 98 -7.21 12.75 -12.02
C ALA A 98 -8.04 11.54 -12.47
N HIS A 99 -7.82 10.37 -11.87
CA HIS A 99 -8.63 9.18 -12.09
C HIS A 99 -10.11 9.44 -11.81
N TRP A 100 -10.42 9.96 -10.61
CA TRP A 100 -11.79 10.26 -10.20
C TRP A 100 -12.47 11.29 -11.10
N ILE A 101 -11.76 12.36 -11.50
CA ILE A 101 -12.29 13.38 -12.44
C ILE A 101 -12.68 12.71 -13.76
N LEU A 102 -11.85 11.81 -14.29
CA LEU A 102 -12.15 11.09 -15.53
C LEU A 102 -13.32 10.11 -15.39
N THR A 103 -13.48 9.45 -14.25
CA THR A 103 -14.68 8.62 -13.99
C THR A 103 -15.95 9.46 -14.05
N VAL A 104 -15.94 10.63 -13.40
CA VAL A 104 -17.09 11.55 -13.39
C VAL A 104 -17.35 12.11 -14.79
N ASP A 105 -16.31 12.55 -15.49
CA ASP A 105 -16.41 13.09 -16.86
C ASP A 105 -16.98 12.04 -17.84
N ARG A 106 -16.47 10.80 -17.81
CA ARG A 106 -16.99 9.69 -18.62
C ARG A 106 -18.45 9.40 -18.31
N ALA A 107 -18.87 9.51 -17.05
CA ALA A 107 -20.27 9.36 -16.68
C ALA A 107 -21.14 10.45 -17.31
N PHE A 108 -20.77 11.72 -17.17
CA PHE A 108 -21.50 12.82 -17.80
C PHE A 108 -21.52 12.71 -19.33
N LEU A 109 -20.39 12.34 -19.94
CA LEU A 109 -20.28 12.19 -21.38
C LEU A 109 -21.21 11.06 -21.89
N ALA A 110 -21.23 9.92 -21.22
CA ALA A 110 -22.11 8.81 -21.56
C ALA A 110 -23.60 9.18 -21.45
N PHE A 111 -24.01 9.82 -20.34
CA PHE A 111 -25.43 10.14 -20.11
C PHE A 111 -25.94 11.37 -20.89
N ILE A 112 -25.08 12.35 -21.20
CA ILE A 112 -25.48 13.57 -21.91
C ILE A 112 -25.35 13.39 -23.43
N HIS A 113 -24.25 12.84 -23.93
CA HIS A 113 -23.97 12.78 -25.36
C HIS A 113 -24.46 11.49 -26.02
N PHE A 114 -24.58 10.41 -25.25
CA PHE A 114 -25.00 9.09 -25.73
C PHE A 114 -26.26 8.59 -25.00
N ALA A 115 -27.22 9.49 -24.76
CA ALA A 115 -28.42 9.26 -23.94
C ALA A 115 -29.26 8.03 -24.37
N ASP A 116 -29.08 7.53 -25.59
CA ASP A 116 -29.67 6.27 -26.04
C ASP A 116 -29.01 5.06 -25.35
N THR A 117 -29.82 4.12 -24.85
CA THR A 117 -29.34 2.92 -24.12
C THR A 117 -28.30 2.10 -24.91
N SER A 118 -28.45 2.03 -26.24
CA SER A 118 -27.50 1.37 -27.14
C SER A 118 -26.18 2.15 -27.28
N GLY A 119 -26.25 3.48 -27.34
CA GLY A 119 -25.07 4.36 -27.45
C GLY A 119 -24.23 4.37 -26.17
N THR A 120 -24.88 4.47 -25.01
CA THR A 120 -24.21 4.38 -23.70
C THR A 120 -23.49 3.03 -23.52
N LEU A 121 -24.14 1.94 -23.92
CA LEU A 121 -23.57 0.59 -23.79
C LEU A 121 -22.40 0.37 -24.76
N ALA A 122 -22.48 0.91 -25.98
CA ALA A 122 -21.37 0.90 -26.93
C ALA A 122 -20.17 1.71 -26.42
N PHE A 123 -20.40 2.89 -25.84
CA PHE A 123 -19.35 3.74 -25.29
C PHE A 123 -18.62 3.09 -24.09
N TYR A 124 -19.35 2.53 -23.12
CA TYR A 124 -18.72 1.83 -22.01
C TYR A 124 -18.08 0.48 -22.40
N GLY A 125 -18.61 -0.16 -23.44
CA GLY A 125 -18.09 -1.42 -23.95
C GLY A 125 -16.82 -1.27 -24.80
N ASP A 126 -16.52 -0.05 -25.24
CA ASP A 126 -15.30 0.27 -25.98
C ASP A 126 -14.17 0.70 -25.03
N LEU A 127 -13.27 -0.23 -24.74
CA LEU A 127 -12.09 0.02 -23.91
C LEU A 127 -10.96 0.75 -24.66
N SER A 128 -11.08 0.91 -25.97
CA SER A 128 -10.10 1.64 -26.78
C SER A 128 -10.30 3.16 -26.74
N GLU A 129 -11.45 3.59 -26.22
CA GLU A 129 -11.78 5.00 -26.03
C GLU A 129 -10.68 5.71 -25.22
N ILE A 130 -10.23 6.86 -25.74
CA ILE A 130 -9.07 7.60 -25.21
C ILE A 130 -9.25 7.88 -23.71
N THR A 131 -10.47 8.21 -23.29
CA THR A 131 -10.76 8.50 -21.89
C THR A 131 -10.64 7.26 -20.99
N GLU A 132 -10.95 6.05 -21.47
CA GLU A 132 -10.75 4.80 -20.70
C GLU A 132 -9.26 4.42 -20.60
N VAL A 133 -8.52 4.59 -21.70
CA VAL A 133 -7.08 4.31 -21.74
C VAL A 133 -6.33 5.26 -20.80
N VAL A 134 -6.66 6.56 -20.84
CA VAL A 134 -6.06 7.56 -19.96
C VAL A 134 -6.45 7.30 -18.49
N LYS A 135 -7.72 6.97 -18.21
CA LYS A 135 -8.18 6.58 -16.87
C LYS A 135 -7.38 5.39 -16.34
N THR A 136 -7.24 4.33 -17.15
CA THR A 136 -6.43 3.15 -16.82
C THR A 136 -4.98 3.51 -16.53
N GLY A 137 -4.40 4.42 -17.32
CA GLY A 137 -3.04 4.93 -17.09
C GLY A 137 -2.88 5.59 -15.72
N PHE A 138 -3.88 6.34 -15.25
CA PHE A 138 -3.85 6.90 -13.90
C PHE A 138 -3.96 5.83 -12.80
N VAL A 139 -4.80 4.81 -12.95
CA VAL A 139 -4.85 3.68 -12.01
C VAL A 139 -3.49 3.01 -11.90
N VAL A 140 -2.88 2.68 -13.03
CA VAL A 140 -1.56 2.05 -13.10
C VAL A 140 -0.51 2.93 -12.42
N ALA A 141 -0.51 4.23 -12.71
CA ALA A 141 0.40 5.17 -12.07
C ALA A 141 0.21 5.21 -10.55
N THR A 142 -1.03 5.21 -10.07
CA THR A 142 -1.34 5.16 -8.63
C THR A 142 -0.78 3.89 -7.98
N LEU A 143 -0.97 2.73 -8.61
CA LEU A 143 -0.45 1.45 -8.09
C LEU A 143 1.08 1.43 -8.04
N ILE A 144 1.75 1.84 -9.13
CA ILE A 144 3.23 1.90 -9.18
C ILE A 144 3.79 2.87 -8.13
N ILE A 145 3.20 4.05 -7.97
CA ILE A 145 3.61 5.01 -6.93
C ILE A 145 3.38 4.40 -5.54
N GLY A 146 2.26 3.70 -5.35
CA GLY A 146 1.94 3.02 -4.10
C GLY A 146 2.97 1.96 -3.70
N ASP A 147 3.32 1.09 -4.65
CA ASP A 147 4.34 0.06 -4.45
C ASP A 147 5.75 0.66 -4.26
N ALA A 148 6.09 1.70 -5.02
CA ALA A 148 7.36 2.40 -4.81
C ALA A 148 7.47 2.99 -3.38
N LEU A 149 6.37 3.51 -2.84
CA LEU A 149 6.33 4.03 -1.47
C LEU A 149 6.49 2.95 -0.40
N ILE A 150 5.89 1.76 -0.57
CA ILE A 150 6.06 0.66 0.39
C ILE A 150 7.50 0.10 0.36
N ILE A 151 8.10 0.02 -0.83
CA ILE A 151 9.50 -0.39 -1.01
C ILE A 151 10.45 0.63 -0.38
N TYR A 152 10.23 1.92 -0.61
CA TYR A 152 11.02 2.98 0.02
C TYR A 152 10.95 2.89 1.55
N ARG A 153 9.77 2.64 2.11
CA ARG A 153 9.61 2.44 3.57
C ARG A 153 10.40 1.25 4.07
N LEU A 154 10.34 0.11 3.37
CA LEU A 154 11.13 -1.07 3.72
C LEU A 154 12.64 -0.74 3.75
N TRP A 155 13.13 0.00 2.76
CA TRP A 155 14.53 0.41 2.67
C TRP A 155 14.96 1.28 3.86
N VAL A 156 14.14 2.25 4.24
CA VAL A 156 14.41 3.15 5.37
C VAL A 156 14.37 2.41 6.71
N VAL A 157 13.38 1.54 6.93
CA VAL A 157 13.24 0.76 8.18
C VAL A 157 14.42 -0.20 8.41
N TRP A 158 15.04 -0.66 7.32
CA TRP A 158 16.24 -1.51 7.35
C TRP A 158 17.56 -0.74 7.32
N GLY A 159 17.54 0.58 7.50
CA GLY A 159 18.75 1.39 7.57
C GLY A 159 19.51 1.44 6.24
N PHE A 160 18.80 1.52 5.12
CA PHE A 160 19.34 1.61 3.76
C PHE A 160 20.05 0.34 3.25
N ASN A 161 19.78 -0.82 3.86
CA ASN A 161 20.29 -2.10 3.39
C ASN A 161 19.69 -2.48 2.03
N LYS A 162 20.51 -2.46 0.98
CA LYS A 162 20.10 -2.72 -0.42
C LYS A 162 19.68 -4.17 -0.66
N TYR A 163 20.19 -5.14 0.10
CA TYR A 163 19.88 -6.56 -0.13
C TYR A 163 18.39 -6.88 0.07
N VAL A 164 17.72 -6.15 0.96
CA VAL A 164 16.31 -6.41 1.32
C VAL A 164 15.34 -5.96 0.23
N ILE A 165 15.73 -4.99 -0.59
CA ILE A 165 14.87 -4.36 -1.61
C ILE A 165 15.06 -4.95 -3.02
N ILE A 166 16.02 -5.85 -3.22
CA ILE A 166 16.28 -6.46 -4.55
C ILE A 166 15.03 -7.16 -5.08
N PHE A 167 14.43 -8.02 -4.27
CA PHE A 167 13.22 -8.78 -4.64
C PHE A 167 12.02 -7.88 -4.99
N PRO A 168 11.61 -6.91 -4.14
CA PRO A 168 10.47 -6.09 -4.46
C PRO A 168 10.74 -5.07 -5.59
N ILE A 169 11.99 -4.62 -5.80
CA ILE A 169 12.33 -3.82 -6.98
C ILE A 169 12.20 -4.64 -8.27
N ALA A 170 12.69 -5.89 -8.27
CA ALA A 170 12.51 -6.77 -9.42
C ALA A 170 11.02 -7.02 -9.70
N SER A 171 10.22 -7.23 -8.65
CA SER A 171 8.76 -7.39 -8.77
C SER A 171 8.10 -6.10 -9.29
N LEU A 172 8.53 -4.92 -8.85
CA LEU A 172 8.03 -3.63 -9.32
C LEU A 172 8.31 -3.42 -10.80
N THR A 173 9.50 -3.82 -11.28
CA THR A 173 9.79 -3.76 -12.72
C THR A 173 8.91 -4.73 -13.52
N GLY A 174 8.61 -5.91 -12.97
CA GLY A 174 7.66 -6.86 -13.57
C GLY A 174 6.24 -6.31 -13.65
N SER A 175 5.76 -5.65 -12.59
CA SER A 175 4.48 -4.94 -12.58
C SER A 175 4.48 -3.80 -13.60
N ALA A 176 5.49 -2.93 -13.62
CA ALA A 176 5.54 -1.81 -14.57
C ALA A 176 5.51 -2.26 -16.05
N VAL A 177 6.23 -3.34 -16.39
CA VAL A 177 6.18 -3.94 -17.72
C VAL A 177 4.80 -4.53 -18.01
N SER A 178 4.21 -5.22 -17.03
CA SER A 178 2.89 -5.80 -17.18
C SER A 178 1.83 -4.73 -17.40
N ALA A 179 1.90 -3.65 -16.63
CA ALA A 179 0.99 -2.53 -16.72
C ALA A 179 1.12 -1.75 -18.05
N ALA A 180 2.34 -1.59 -18.57
CA ALA A 180 2.54 -1.08 -19.93
C ALA A 180 1.88 -2.01 -20.98
N GLY A 181 2.00 -3.32 -20.79
CA GLY A 181 1.33 -4.33 -21.61
C GLY A 181 -0.19 -4.22 -21.57
N ILE A 182 -0.79 -3.99 -20.40
CA ILE A 182 -2.24 -3.77 -20.24
C ILE A 182 -2.70 -2.57 -21.06
N THR A 183 -2.06 -1.42 -20.87
CA THR A 183 -2.42 -0.17 -21.57
C THR A 183 -2.27 -0.32 -23.08
N TYR A 184 -1.21 -0.99 -23.55
CA TYR A 184 -1.02 -1.27 -24.98
C TYR A 184 -2.09 -2.21 -25.54
N GLN A 185 -2.52 -3.22 -24.80
CA GLN A 185 -3.59 -4.10 -25.26
C GLN A 185 -4.95 -3.40 -25.28
N PHE A 186 -5.18 -2.42 -24.40
CA PHE A 186 -6.39 -1.60 -24.43
C PHE A 186 -6.47 -0.70 -25.67
N THR A 187 -5.35 -0.15 -26.16
CA THR A 187 -5.37 0.65 -27.40
C THR A 187 -5.63 -0.18 -28.66
N LEU A 188 -5.35 -1.49 -28.62
CA LEU A 188 -5.63 -2.42 -29.71
C LEU A 188 -6.99 -3.12 -29.59
N TYR A 189 -7.75 -2.81 -28.54
CA TYR A 189 -9.03 -3.45 -28.26
C TYR A 189 -10.04 -3.19 -29.38
N LYS A 190 -10.76 -4.24 -29.79
CA LYS A 190 -11.88 -4.14 -30.73
C LYS A 190 -13.19 -4.49 -30.03
N PRO A 191 -14.27 -3.70 -30.20
CA PRO A 191 -15.57 -4.01 -29.63
C PRO A 191 -16.01 -5.44 -29.99
N GLY A 192 -16.29 -6.27 -28.97
CA GLY A 192 -16.68 -7.68 -29.12
C GLY A 192 -15.58 -8.71 -28.78
N GLN A 193 -14.36 -8.28 -28.45
CA GLN A 193 -13.33 -9.18 -27.90
C GLN A 193 -13.52 -9.42 -26.39
N ASN A 194 -13.37 -10.66 -25.95
CA ASN A 194 -13.47 -11.01 -24.53
C ASN A 194 -12.21 -10.54 -23.76
N VAL A 195 -12.33 -9.45 -23.02
CA VAL A 195 -11.29 -8.88 -22.13
C VAL A 195 -10.80 -9.91 -21.10
N PHE A 196 -11.65 -10.88 -20.74
CA PHE A 196 -11.39 -11.90 -19.73
C PHE A 196 -10.63 -13.14 -20.22
N LEU A 197 -10.55 -13.36 -21.53
CA LEU A 197 -9.94 -14.57 -22.15
C LEU A 197 -8.78 -14.21 -23.10
N SER A 198 -8.46 -12.93 -23.24
CA SER A 198 -7.44 -12.44 -24.16
C SER A 198 -6.05 -12.35 -23.53
N GLU A 199 -5.07 -12.03 -24.37
CA GLU A 199 -3.72 -11.61 -23.97
C GLU A 199 -3.70 -10.62 -22.81
N THR A 200 -4.67 -9.70 -22.75
CA THR A 200 -4.84 -8.70 -21.70
C THR A 200 -4.97 -9.33 -20.31
N GLY A 201 -5.72 -10.44 -20.20
CA GLY A 201 -5.92 -11.09 -18.91
C GLY A 201 -4.67 -11.73 -18.33
N ARG A 202 -3.71 -12.11 -19.17
CA ARG A 202 -2.40 -12.60 -18.72
C ARG A 202 -1.59 -11.48 -18.11
N TRP A 203 -1.59 -10.30 -18.73
CA TRP A 203 -0.92 -9.11 -18.21
C TRP A 203 -1.55 -8.63 -16.90
N ILE A 204 -2.88 -8.56 -16.82
CA ILE A 204 -3.62 -8.19 -15.61
C ILE A 204 -3.32 -9.15 -14.46
N THR A 205 -3.38 -10.46 -14.71
CA THR A 205 -3.10 -11.46 -13.68
C THR A 205 -1.64 -11.37 -13.20
N SER A 206 -0.71 -11.16 -14.13
CA SER A 206 0.72 -11.03 -13.80
C SER A 206 0.99 -9.79 -12.96
N ASP A 207 0.42 -8.64 -13.35
CA ASP A 207 0.51 -7.39 -12.60
C ASP A 207 -0.04 -7.55 -11.18
N ALA A 208 -1.24 -8.11 -11.03
CA ALA A 208 -1.84 -8.38 -9.73
C ALA A 208 -0.96 -9.26 -8.83
N ILE A 209 -0.31 -10.30 -9.39
CA ILE A 209 0.59 -11.18 -8.63
C ILE A 209 1.84 -10.42 -8.18
N PHE A 210 2.50 -9.67 -9.07
CA PHE A 210 3.70 -8.90 -8.71
C PHE A 210 3.39 -7.92 -7.58
N THR A 211 2.31 -7.17 -7.71
CA THR A 211 1.85 -6.18 -6.74
C THR A 211 1.49 -6.82 -5.39
N LEU A 212 0.80 -7.96 -5.39
CA LEU A 212 0.53 -8.72 -4.17
C LEU A 212 1.82 -9.21 -3.50
N CYS A 213 2.78 -9.72 -4.28
CA CYS A 213 4.07 -10.17 -3.76
C CYS A 213 4.84 -9.01 -3.10
N ILE A 214 4.87 -7.82 -3.72
CA ILE A 214 5.48 -6.62 -3.14
C ILE A 214 4.81 -6.28 -1.81
N ASN A 215 3.48 -6.17 -1.81
CA ASN A 215 2.73 -5.75 -0.63
C ASN A 215 2.89 -6.73 0.55
N VAL A 216 2.79 -8.05 0.30
CA VAL A 216 2.98 -9.08 1.32
C VAL A 216 4.42 -9.11 1.83
N TYR A 217 5.40 -9.11 0.93
CA TYR A 217 6.82 -9.15 1.29
C TYR A 217 7.23 -7.93 2.11
N CYS A 218 6.93 -6.73 1.61
CA CYS A 218 7.30 -5.49 2.29
C CYS A 218 6.60 -5.38 3.64
N THR A 219 5.31 -5.68 3.73
CA THR A 219 4.57 -5.63 4.99
C THR A 219 5.12 -6.62 6.01
N ALA A 220 5.40 -7.86 5.61
CA ALA A 220 5.95 -8.89 6.49
C ALA A 220 7.32 -8.48 7.05
N PHE A 221 8.23 -8.00 6.18
CA PHE A 221 9.56 -7.57 6.60
C PHE A 221 9.55 -6.30 7.45
N ILE A 222 8.69 -5.33 7.13
CA ILE A 222 8.51 -4.12 7.96
C ILE A 222 7.98 -4.53 9.34
N SER A 223 6.95 -5.37 9.38
CA SER A 223 6.33 -5.82 10.63
C SER A 223 7.29 -6.63 11.49
N TRP A 224 8.04 -7.57 10.88
CA TRP A 224 9.04 -8.36 11.57
C TRP A 224 10.16 -7.51 12.17
N ARG A 225 10.70 -6.56 11.39
CA ARG A 225 11.76 -5.66 11.86
C ARG A 225 11.28 -4.79 13.02
N LEU A 226 10.08 -4.23 12.90
CA LEU A 226 9.49 -3.37 13.92
C LEU A 226 9.13 -4.16 15.19
N TRP A 227 8.68 -5.41 15.07
CA TRP A 227 8.47 -6.32 16.21
C TRP A 227 9.77 -6.63 16.97
N ASN A 228 10.85 -6.95 16.24
CA ASN A 228 12.14 -7.25 16.85
C ASN A 228 12.73 -6.03 17.55
N GLN A 229 12.62 -4.85 16.94
CA GLN A 229 13.01 -3.59 17.58
C GLN A 229 12.17 -3.31 18.82
N GLY A 230 10.86 -3.57 18.78
CA GLY A 230 9.98 -3.36 19.92
C GLY A 230 10.24 -4.29 21.10
N ARG A 231 10.61 -5.56 20.87
CA ARG A 231 11.05 -6.46 21.94
C ARG A 231 12.31 -5.99 22.63
N ALA A 232 13.25 -5.39 21.89
CA ALA A 232 14.51 -4.91 22.45
C ALA A 232 14.35 -3.68 23.36
N ILE A 233 13.30 -2.88 23.15
CA ILE A 233 13.05 -1.60 23.87
C ILE A 233 12.02 -1.77 25.02
N GLN A 234 11.32 -2.92 25.06
CA GLN A 234 10.27 -3.21 26.02
C GLN A 234 10.64 -3.09 27.52
N PRO A 235 11.90 -3.25 27.98
CA PRO A 235 12.26 -3.03 29.38
C PRO A 235 12.12 -1.57 29.86
N TYR A 236 12.02 -0.60 28.96
CA TYR A 236 12.15 0.84 29.28
C TYR A 236 10.85 1.65 29.17
N GLY A 237 9.68 1.01 29.19
CA GLY A 237 8.39 1.73 29.31
C GLY A 237 7.97 2.53 28.08
N GLY A 238 8.34 2.07 26.88
CA GLY A 238 7.93 2.70 25.62
C GLY A 238 6.46 2.40 25.26
N PRO A 239 5.69 3.39 24.75
CA PRO A 239 4.32 3.21 24.26
C PRO A 239 4.23 2.20 23.10
N SER A 240 3.01 1.70 22.85
CA SER A 240 2.80 0.41 22.19
C SER A 240 3.17 0.39 20.71
N LEU A 241 4.42 0.02 20.39
CA LEU A 241 4.83 -0.40 19.04
C LEU A 241 3.90 -1.46 18.44
N ARG A 242 3.21 -2.21 19.30
CA ARG A 242 2.11 -3.13 18.94
C ARG A 242 0.95 -2.44 18.24
N SER A 243 0.56 -1.22 18.64
CA SER A 243 -0.52 -0.47 17.97
C SER A 243 -0.10 -0.01 16.57
N VAL A 244 1.15 0.44 16.41
CA VAL A 244 1.69 0.80 15.09
C VAL A 244 1.78 -0.41 14.18
N LEU A 245 2.24 -1.56 14.71
CA LEU A 245 2.25 -2.84 14.00
C LEU A 245 0.86 -3.28 13.56
N ALA A 246 -0.13 -3.23 14.47
CA ALA A 246 -1.51 -3.60 14.16
C ALA A 246 -2.04 -2.80 12.97
N ILE A 247 -1.80 -1.49 12.94
CA ILE A 247 -2.25 -0.62 11.85
C ILE A 247 -1.54 -0.94 10.53
N ILE A 248 -0.24 -1.22 10.55
CA ILE A 248 0.49 -1.63 9.33
C ILE A 248 -0.15 -2.90 8.76
N VAL A 249 -0.47 -3.86 9.63
CA VAL A 249 -1.10 -5.12 9.24
C VAL A 249 -2.54 -4.90 8.78
N GLU A 250 -3.33 -4.08 9.47
CA GLU A 250 -4.72 -3.74 9.10
C GLU A 250 -4.79 -3.05 7.73
N SER A 251 -3.93 -2.07 7.48
CA SER A 251 -3.84 -1.38 6.19
C SER A 251 -3.41 -2.31 5.06
N ALA A 252 -2.45 -3.21 5.31
CA ALA A 252 -2.01 -4.19 4.32
C ALA A 252 -3.08 -5.25 4.06
N ALA A 253 -3.80 -5.69 5.10
CA ALA A 253 -4.94 -6.60 4.97
C ALA A 253 -6.05 -5.96 4.13
N LEU A 254 -6.33 -4.67 4.32
CA LEU A 254 -7.32 -3.93 3.53
C LEU A 254 -6.94 -3.93 2.03
N TYR A 255 -5.70 -3.56 1.71
CA TYR A 255 -5.22 -3.56 0.33
C TYR A 255 -5.26 -4.96 -0.31
N THR A 256 -4.67 -5.95 0.37
CA THR A 256 -4.58 -7.32 -0.15
C THR A 256 -5.95 -7.97 -0.32
N THR A 257 -6.89 -7.73 0.60
CA THR A 257 -8.28 -8.21 0.48
C THR A 257 -8.95 -7.62 -0.75
N TRP A 258 -8.75 -6.33 -1.02
CA TRP A 258 -9.32 -5.69 -2.20
C TRP A 258 -8.71 -6.21 -3.51
N ALA A 259 -7.39 -6.38 -3.54
CA ALA A 259 -6.70 -6.95 -4.70
C ALA A 259 -7.10 -8.42 -4.98
N ILE A 260 -7.29 -9.24 -3.93
CA ILE A 260 -7.81 -10.61 -4.07
C ILE A 260 -9.26 -10.58 -4.58
N THR A 261 -10.09 -9.66 -4.07
CA THR A 261 -11.47 -9.47 -4.52
C THR A 261 -11.50 -9.10 -6.01
N TYR A 262 -10.63 -8.18 -6.44
CA TYR A 262 -10.46 -7.85 -7.85
C TYR A 262 -10.15 -9.08 -8.69
N LEU A 263 -9.15 -9.87 -8.29
CA LEU A 263 -8.77 -11.07 -9.03
C LEU A 263 -9.91 -12.10 -9.10
N ALA A 264 -10.65 -12.29 -8.00
CA ALA A 264 -11.78 -13.21 -7.94
C ALA A 264 -12.92 -12.77 -8.89
N VAL A 265 -13.26 -11.48 -8.88
CA VAL A 265 -14.30 -10.91 -9.76
C VAL A 265 -13.85 -10.96 -11.22
N TYR A 266 -12.59 -10.62 -11.49
CA TYR A 266 -11.99 -10.70 -12.82
C TYR A 266 -12.04 -12.13 -13.39
N ARG A 267 -11.68 -13.13 -12.57
CA ARG A 267 -11.75 -14.55 -12.96
C ARG A 267 -13.16 -15.06 -13.15
N SER A 268 -14.13 -14.47 -12.45
CA SER A 268 -15.55 -14.78 -12.60
C SER A 268 -16.17 -14.16 -13.86
N GLN A 269 -15.39 -13.41 -14.65
CA GLN A 269 -15.82 -12.74 -15.89
C GLN A 269 -17.01 -11.80 -15.71
N SER A 270 -17.12 -11.20 -14.52
CA SER A 270 -18.23 -10.31 -14.18
C SER A 270 -17.88 -8.85 -14.49
N ASN A 271 -18.87 -8.10 -14.99
CA ASN A 271 -18.76 -6.65 -15.18
C ASN A 271 -18.48 -5.89 -13.87
N LEU A 272 -18.69 -6.51 -12.71
CA LEU A 272 -18.30 -5.94 -11.41
C LEU A 272 -16.81 -5.60 -11.34
N GLN A 273 -15.96 -6.18 -12.21
CA GLN A 273 -14.53 -5.85 -12.27
C GLN A 273 -14.29 -4.34 -12.39
N PHE A 274 -15.15 -3.61 -13.10
CA PHE A 274 -15.01 -2.17 -13.35
C PHE A 274 -15.17 -1.37 -12.05
N ILE A 275 -16.11 -1.77 -11.19
CA ILE A 275 -16.25 -1.17 -9.86
C ILE A 275 -15.01 -1.47 -9.01
N VAL A 276 -14.59 -2.74 -8.98
CA VAL A 276 -13.54 -3.16 -8.05
C VAL A 276 -12.18 -2.55 -8.43
N ILE A 277 -11.87 -2.43 -9.73
CA ILE A 277 -10.61 -1.81 -10.19
C ILE A 277 -10.62 -0.29 -9.98
N ASP A 278 -11.71 0.41 -10.30
CA ASP A 278 -11.78 1.86 -10.14
C ASP A 278 -11.71 2.24 -8.65
N CYS A 279 -12.33 1.42 -7.78
CA CYS A 279 -12.20 1.56 -6.32
C CYS A 279 -10.83 1.14 -5.76
N LEU A 280 -10.04 0.32 -6.46
CA LEU A 280 -8.71 -0.11 -6.00
C LEU A 280 -7.75 1.09 -5.89
N SER A 281 -7.86 2.07 -6.78
CA SER A 281 -7.06 3.29 -6.78
C SER A 281 -7.17 4.10 -5.47
N PRO A 282 -8.37 4.58 -5.05
CA PRO A 282 -8.52 5.30 -3.79
C PRO A 282 -8.24 4.40 -2.57
N ILE A 283 -8.53 3.10 -2.62
CA ILE A 283 -8.21 2.16 -1.54
C ILE A 283 -6.70 2.02 -1.30
N THR A 284 -5.92 1.96 -2.38
CA THR A 284 -4.45 1.98 -2.32
C THR A 284 -3.98 3.25 -1.62
N GLY A 285 -4.53 4.41 -2.02
CA GLY A 285 -4.27 5.68 -1.37
C GLY A 285 -4.60 5.69 0.12
N ILE A 286 -5.80 5.21 0.50
CA ILE A 286 -6.26 5.13 1.90
C ILE A 286 -5.31 4.28 2.73
N SER A 287 -4.97 3.08 2.25
CA SER A 287 -4.10 2.15 2.97
C SER A 287 -2.74 2.78 3.29
N ILE A 288 -2.11 3.44 2.30
CA ILE A 288 -0.81 4.09 2.44
C ILE A 288 -0.88 5.31 3.37
N MET A 289 -1.92 6.14 3.24
CA MET A 289 -2.10 7.33 4.06
C MET A 289 -2.38 7.01 5.52
N LEU A 290 -3.16 5.96 5.82
CA LEU A 290 -3.37 5.49 7.19
C LEU A 290 -2.05 5.16 7.90
N ILE A 291 -1.14 4.48 7.20
CA ILE A 291 0.17 4.17 7.78
C ILE A 291 1.01 5.46 7.96
N HIS A 292 0.97 6.41 7.01
CA HIS A 292 1.71 7.68 7.16
C HIS A 292 1.23 8.50 8.36
N VAL A 293 -0.08 8.72 8.47
CA VAL A 293 -0.70 9.50 9.54
C VAL A 293 -0.34 8.91 10.91
N ARG A 294 -0.38 7.58 11.03
CA ARG A 294 -0.16 6.89 12.31
C ARG A 294 1.31 6.87 12.71
N VAL A 295 2.23 6.65 11.78
CA VAL A 295 3.67 6.82 12.05
C VAL A 295 3.97 8.27 12.45
N GLY A 296 3.33 9.25 11.80
CA GLY A 296 3.41 10.66 12.18
C GLY A 296 2.94 10.91 13.62
N LEU A 297 1.77 10.38 14.00
CA LEU A 297 1.18 10.53 15.34
C LEU A 297 2.00 9.82 16.43
N ALA A 298 2.45 8.58 16.18
CA ALA A 298 3.29 7.82 17.12
C ALA A 298 4.62 8.55 17.41
N GLN A 299 5.19 9.20 16.40
CA GLN A 299 6.39 10.02 16.62
C GLN A 299 6.13 11.25 17.50
N MET A 300 4.96 11.90 17.36
CA MET A 300 4.59 13.08 18.15
C MET A 300 4.31 12.75 19.62
N LYS A 301 3.68 11.60 19.88
CA LYS A 301 3.47 11.08 21.24
C LYS A 301 4.75 10.63 21.94
N GLY A 302 5.92 10.81 21.31
CA GLY A 302 7.21 10.39 21.84
C GLY A 302 7.46 8.88 21.70
N GLU A 303 6.56 8.13 21.06
CA GLU A 303 6.60 6.66 20.99
C GLU A 303 7.77 6.13 20.16
N PHE A 304 8.21 6.92 19.18
CA PHE A 304 9.29 6.56 18.27
C PHE A 304 10.63 7.22 18.63
N SER A 305 10.60 8.31 19.41
CA SER A 305 11.75 9.19 19.63
C SER A 305 12.73 8.69 20.71
N ALA A 306 12.41 7.61 21.42
CA ALA A 306 13.35 6.95 22.32
C ALA A 306 14.39 6.08 21.58
N THR A 307 14.21 5.84 20.27
CA THR A 307 14.92 4.77 19.54
C THR A 307 16.07 5.27 18.65
N THR A 308 16.29 6.58 18.53
CA THR A 308 17.41 7.15 17.74
C THR A 308 18.45 7.85 18.61
N ALA A 309 18.37 7.70 19.94
CA ALA A 309 19.57 7.86 20.75
C ALA A 309 20.41 6.61 20.49
N SER A 310 21.55 6.80 19.83
CA SER A 310 22.70 5.89 19.92
C SER A 310 22.77 5.29 21.32
N ALA A 311 23.02 3.98 21.40
CA ALA A 311 23.27 3.25 22.64
C ALA A 311 23.88 4.18 23.71
N PRO A 312 23.33 4.28 24.92
CA PRO A 312 24.07 4.88 26.00
C PRO A 312 25.32 4.02 26.13
N MET A 313 26.48 4.58 25.77
CA MET A 313 27.73 4.14 26.35
C MET A 313 27.46 4.03 27.86
N PRO A 314 27.80 2.92 28.52
CA PRO A 314 27.76 2.90 29.97
C PRO A 314 28.65 4.05 30.42
N SER A 315 28.04 5.11 30.92
CA SER A 315 28.75 6.14 31.66
C SER A 315 29.31 5.42 32.86
N PHE A 316 30.59 5.11 32.81
CA PHE A 316 31.36 4.78 33.99
C PHE A 316 31.41 6.09 34.78
N ALA A 317 30.36 6.31 35.57
CA ALA A 317 30.31 7.38 36.54
C ALA A 317 31.39 7.07 37.59
N VAL A 318 32.61 7.57 37.37
CA VAL A 318 33.60 7.65 38.43
C VAL A 318 33.03 8.66 39.42
N ASN A 319 32.51 8.14 40.52
CA ASN A 319 31.98 8.92 41.63
C ASN A 319 33.16 9.54 42.40
N ILE A 320 33.77 10.60 41.85
CA ILE A 320 34.78 11.41 42.57
C ILE A 320 34.01 12.34 43.51
N SER A 321 33.49 11.79 44.60
CA SER A 321 32.95 12.56 45.73
C SER A 321 32.76 11.63 46.93
N ARG A 322 33.82 10.98 47.41
CA ARG A 322 33.76 10.36 48.76
C ARG A 322 35.06 10.04 49.50
N ASP A 323 36.21 10.64 49.18
CA ASP A 323 37.46 10.39 49.93
C ASP A 323 38.22 11.68 50.35
N VAL A 324 37.51 12.74 50.75
CA VAL A 324 38.15 13.96 51.34
C VAL A 324 37.60 14.29 52.74
N HIS A 325 36.83 13.40 53.37
CA HIS A 325 36.34 13.63 54.75
C HIS A 325 36.49 12.44 55.71
N SER A 326 37.34 11.47 55.37
CA SER A 326 37.63 10.34 56.26
C SER A 326 39.13 10.18 56.48
N ASN A 327 39.81 11.25 56.89
CA ASN A 327 41.18 11.19 57.42
C ASN A 327 41.55 12.39 58.33
N ALA A 328 40.56 13.11 58.89
CA ALA A 328 40.83 14.23 59.80
C ALA A 328 40.85 13.82 61.29
N ASP A 329 40.44 12.61 61.64
CA ASP A 329 40.40 12.13 63.03
C ASP A 329 41.22 10.84 63.17
N ALA A 330 42.55 10.99 63.18
CA ALA A 330 43.46 9.96 63.67
C ALA A 330 44.45 10.61 64.63
N ASP A 331 44.02 10.64 65.88
CA ASP A 331 44.82 10.81 67.09
C ASP A 331 46.04 9.88 67.05
N TYR A 332 47.25 10.43 67.11
CA TYR A 332 48.45 9.67 67.47
C TYR A 332 49.39 10.52 68.35
N PRO A 333 49.98 9.91 69.39
CA PRO A 333 50.58 10.63 70.51
C PRO A 333 52.04 11.00 70.27
N MET A 334 52.44 12.05 70.99
CA MET A 334 53.81 12.51 71.21
C MET A 334 54.69 11.40 71.83
N ASP A 335 55.85 11.11 71.24
CA ASP A 335 57.13 11.16 71.97
C ASP A 335 58.37 10.90 71.08
N LYS A 336 59.33 11.82 71.25
CA LYS A 336 60.81 11.65 71.30
C LYS A 336 61.56 11.11 70.08
N LEU A 337 62.42 11.98 69.53
CA LEU A 337 63.88 12.09 69.75
C LEU A 337 64.40 13.08 68.67
N GLU A 338 64.92 14.26 69.04
CA GLU A 338 66.37 14.54 69.16
C GLU A 338 67.16 13.94 67.97
N GLU A 339 67.98 14.65 67.19
CA GLU A 339 68.80 15.84 67.37
C GLU A 339 69.42 16.20 65.99
N GLU A 340 70.26 17.24 65.92
CA GLU A 340 70.98 17.79 64.76
C GLU A 340 70.15 18.70 63.83
N GLY A 341 70.39 20.01 63.72
CA GLY A 341 71.60 20.77 64.05
C GLY A 341 72.01 21.63 62.86
N ALA A 342 71.58 22.89 62.88
CA ALA A 342 72.25 24.07 62.32
C ALA A 342 72.58 24.14 60.80
N LYS A 343 72.01 25.15 60.12
CA LYS A 343 72.78 26.36 59.74
C LYS A 343 71.91 27.50 59.22
N VAL A 344 72.15 28.65 59.84
CA VAL A 344 71.75 30.01 59.52
C VAL A 344 72.78 30.60 58.55
N THR A 345 72.40 31.35 57.51
CA THR A 345 73.05 32.63 57.15
C THR A 345 72.22 33.45 56.16
N VAL A 346 71.80 34.63 56.66
CA VAL A 346 71.67 35.99 56.08
C VAL A 346 70.79 36.19 54.84
#